data_AF-A0A523XDR7-F1
#
_entry.id   AF-A0A523XDR7-F1
#
_cell.length_a   1.000
_cell.length_b   1.000
_cell.length_c   1.000
_cell.angle_alpha   90.00
_cell.angle_beta   90.00
_cell.angle_gamma   90.00
#
_symmetry.space_group_name_H-M   'P 1'
#
loop_
_entity.id
_entity.type
_entity.pdbx_description
1 polymer ?
#
loop_
_entity_poly.entity_id
_entity_poly.type
_entity_poly.pdbx_seq_one_letter_code
_entity_poly.pdbx_strand_id
1 'polypeptide(L)'
;MTEDETLQETERIRLLFFTSPTCFACPDVKRVIENIAGTSMKGMLHVSTIDITEEQEIAAKYGILSVPVVMMNEERIAEGLITEDVIREKLWSQILPNIISREKDTRRKESMMILTKNTISSIISQEIVRKNLGDYVHISVYQQVMMSLLQLDPLIPQLLYQSGRELGIFGAAPYYLTVLNPKVGAVKPEERFQEALLALAQLYSHTNIIPLYHATHCDVAKIEGYTATLRIYELANSAGAINIGEPLCHFTAGEIAGTIEAMIGSATGVIETKCKGLGDDFCEFDIEVYLGKEIGKAPYKVLDVSSQAKQVQFLGDLPAEEHRRQLFYEFIHETTQNGYNSLLMKEALRPNDIDYVHISSLQQQIMSLKFRDKFCGALLYSAGRELGVIGPGKRLIYDLLASENAELPIESLKQATHIMQKYLTHPTNYLSRQHSFVEVFDGEDEDEMFLRIHECAYASGANLSETNLNEVLCDFQAGYVAGRLALVLNDPPLVTETKCHGTGHNFCEFRIEKGYSFEETED
;
A
#
# COMPACT_ATOMS: atom_id res chain seq x y z
N MET A 1 4.81 21.04 31.46
CA MET A 1 4.29 19.76 30.95
C MET A 1 2.80 19.90 30.83
N THR A 2 2.35 20.26 29.64
CA THR A 2 0.92 20.40 29.32
C THR A 2 0.30 19.01 29.21
N GLU A 3 -1.00 18.87 29.53
CA GLU A 3 -1.76 17.60 29.47
C GLU A 3 -1.62 16.85 28.12
N ASP A 4 -1.21 17.55 27.07
CA ASP A 4 -0.92 17.04 25.72
C ASP A 4 0.32 16.12 25.65
N GLU A 5 1.34 16.34 26.50
CA GLU A 5 2.55 15.49 26.53
C GLU A 5 2.31 14.15 27.24
N THR A 6 1.42 14.13 28.24
CA THR A 6 1.09 12.92 29.01
C THR A 6 0.15 11.96 28.27
N LEU A 7 -0.65 12.46 27.31
CA LEU A 7 -1.47 11.61 26.44
C LEU A 7 -0.63 10.93 25.33
N GLN A 8 0.47 11.54 24.90
CA GLN A 8 1.33 10.97 23.85
C GLN A 8 2.13 9.74 24.30
N GLU A 9 2.49 9.61 25.58
CA GLU A 9 3.28 8.47 26.08
C GLU A 9 2.50 7.15 26.19
N THR A 10 1.17 7.20 26.34
CA THR A 10 0.33 6.00 26.50
C THR A 10 -0.07 5.33 25.19
N GLU A 11 0.18 5.98 24.05
CA GLU A 11 -0.20 5.48 22.72
C GLU A 11 0.95 4.88 21.90
N ARG A 12 2.20 4.96 22.39
CA ARG A 12 3.37 4.42 21.69
C ARG A 12 3.57 2.95 22.05
N ILE A 13 3.91 2.15 21.06
CA ILE A 13 4.27 0.75 21.28
C ILE A 13 5.65 0.71 21.92
N ARG A 14 5.78 -0.01 23.03
CA ARG A 14 7.07 -0.16 23.73
C ARG A 14 7.80 -1.36 23.18
N LEU A 15 8.99 -1.13 22.61
CA LEU A 15 9.93 -2.15 22.19
C LEU A 15 11.10 -2.19 23.18
N LEU A 16 11.30 -3.33 23.84
CA LEU A 16 12.43 -3.57 24.71
C LEU A 16 13.44 -4.44 23.98
N PHE A 17 14.67 -3.96 23.81
CA PHE A 17 15.76 -4.69 23.21
C PHE A 17 16.78 -5.07 24.29
N PHE A 18 16.91 -6.36 24.56
CA PHE A 18 17.88 -6.90 25.51
C PHE A 18 19.17 -7.26 24.78
N THR A 19 20.28 -6.68 25.23
CA THR A 19 21.61 -6.80 24.63
C THR A 19 22.68 -7.13 25.69
N SER A 20 23.89 -7.46 25.24
CA SER A 20 25.10 -7.49 26.09
C SER A 20 26.34 -7.13 25.25
N PRO A 21 27.43 -6.63 25.86
CA PRO A 21 28.64 -6.25 25.13
C PRO A 21 29.35 -7.45 24.48
N THR A 22 29.15 -8.66 25.01
CA THR A 22 29.75 -9.90 24.50
C THR A 22 28.91 -10.59 23.42
N CYS A 23 27.76 -10.02 23.05
CA CYS A 23 26.82 -10.63 22.11
C CYS A 23 27.16 -10.27 20.66
N PHE A 24 27.58 -11.27 19.89
CA PHE A 24 27.95 -11.10 18.47
C PHE A 24 26.80 -10.59 17.59
N ALA A 25 25.58 -11.09 17.78
CA ALA A 25 24.43 -10.75 16.91
C ALA A 25 23.67 -9.48 17.34
N CYS A 26 23.99 -8.91 18.51
CA CYS A 26 23.24 -7.80 19.08
C CYS A 26 23.40 -6.47 18.29
N PRO A 27 24.57 -6.11 17.75
CA PRO A 27 24.73 -4.91 16.92
C PRO A 27 23.83 -4.93 15.67
N ASP A 28 23.73 -6.08 14.99
CA ASP A 28 22.89 -6.22 13.80
C ASP A 28 21.41 -6.03 14.12
N VAL A 29 20.93 -6.65 15.20
CA VAL A 29 19.55 -6.51 15.64
C VAL A 29 19.24 -5.08 16.08
N LYS A 30 20.18 -4.41 16.75
CA LYS A 30 20.04 -3.00 17.14
C LYS A 30 19.85 -2.11 15.91
N ARG A 31 20.69 -2.27 14.88
CA ARG A 31 20.59 -1.52 13.61
C ARG A 31 19.22 -1.69 12.96
N VAL A 32 18.70 -2.91 12.93
CA VAL A 32 17.36 -3.18 12.37
C VAL A 32 16.27 -2.45 13.13
N ILE A 33 16.29 -2.50 14.47
CA ILE A 33 15.28 -1.85 15.30
C ILE A 33 15.33 -0.32 15.13
N GLU A 34 16.53 0.26 15.10
CA GLU A 34 16.73 1.69 14.90
C GLU A 34 16.27 2.14 13.50
N ASN A 35 16.52 1.35 12.46
CA ASN A 35 16.03 1.63 11.10
C ASN A 35 14.49 1.57 11.01
N ILE A 36 13.86 0.58 11.65
CA ILE A 36 12.39 0.48 11.71
C ILE A 36 11.81 1.68 12.47
N ALA A 37 12.38 2.01 13.64
CA ALA A 37 11.91 3.10 14.48
C ALA A 37 12.19 4.49 13.92
N GLY A 38 13.26 4.67 13.14
CA GLY A 38 13.69 5.95 12.58
C GLY A 38 12.98 6.38 11.29
N THR A 39 12.35 5.43 10.58
CA THR A 39 11.66 5.68 9.31
C THR A 39 10.16 5.94 9.52
N SER A 40 9.32 5.05 9.05
CA SER A 40 7.87 5.25 8.95
C SER A 40 7.13 5.04 10.27
N MET A 41 7.80 4.43 11.25
CA MET A 41 7.28 4.23 12.61
C MET A 41 7.77 5.31 13.59
N LYS A 42 8.43 6.36 13.08
CA LYS A 42 8.97 7.45 13.89
C LYS A 42 7.88 8.11 14.72
N GLY A 43 8.12 8.20 16.03
CA GLY A 43 7.14 8.73 17.00
C GLY A 43 6.02 7.75 17.39
N MET A 44 5.95 6.57 16.77
CA MET A 44 4.98 5.51 17.12
C MET A 44 5.61 4.41 17.99
N LEU A 45 6.90 4.15 17.83
CA LEU A 45 7.67 3.21 18.63
C LEU A 45 8.46 3.95 19.71
N HIS A 46 8.47 3.41 20.91
CA HIS A 46 9.41 3.77 21.97
C HIS A 46 10.35 2.59 22.18
N VAL A 47 11.62 2.76 21.78
CA VAL A 47 12.64 1.71 21.88
C VAL A 47 13.47 1.95 23.14
N SER A 48 13.55 0.95 24.01
CA SER A 48 14.43 0.94 25.18
C SER A 48 15.44 -0.19 25.03
N THR A 49 16.74 0.16 25.02
CA THR A 49 17.82 -0.83 25.02
C THR A 49 18.23 -1.12 26.46
N ILE A 50 18.26 -2.40 26.84
CA ILE A 50 18.56 -2.87 28.18
C ILE A 50 19.77 -3.80 28.09
N ASP A 51 20.88 -3.40 28.71
CA ASP A 51 22.04 -4.27 28.86
C ASP A 51 21.81 -5.22 30.05
N ILE A 52 21.76 -6.52 29.78
CA ILE A 52 21.51 -7.53 30.82
C ILE A 52 22.65 -7.61 31.85
N THR A 53 23.84 -7.10 31.54
CA THR A 53 24.99 -7.07 32.45
C THR A 53 24.89 -5.94 33.48
N GLU A 54 24.27 -4.82 33.10
CA GLU A 54 24.05 -3.64 33.95
C GLU A 54 22.70 -3.70 34.69
N GLU A 55 21.64 -4.14 33.99
CA GLU A 55 20.25 -4.08 34.46
C GLU A 55 19.68 -5.50 34.74
N GLN A 56 20.39 -6.26 35.59
CA GLN A 56 20.07 -7.67 35.89
C GLN A 56 18.67 -7.86 36.50
N GLU A 57 18.17 -6.91 37.30
CA GLU A 57 16.84 -6.98 37.90
C GLU A 57 15.73 -6.93 36.85
N ILE A 58 15.90 -6.10 35.81
CA ILE A 58 14.93 -5.97 34.71
C ILE A 58 14.95 -7.23 33.84
N ALA A 59 16.14 -7.75 33.51
CA ALA A 59 16.29 -8.99 32.76
C ALA A 59 15.64 -10.18 33.50
N ALA A 60 15.84 -10.27 34.82
CA ALA A 60 15.24 -11.29 35.67
C ALA A 60 13.71 -11.16 35.74
N LYS A 61 13.18 -9.93 35.81
CA LYS A 61 11.72 -9.67 35.80
C LYS A 61 11.04 -10.26 34.55
N TYR A 62 11.69 -10.16 33.39
CA TYR A 62 11.16 -10.68 32.12
C TYR A 62 11.64 -12.09 31.77
N GLY A 63 12.39 -12.76 32.66
CA GLY A 63 12.90 -14.11 32.42
C GLY A 63 13.84 -14.22 31.22
N ILE A 64 14.64 -13.18 30.96
CA ILE A 64 15.62 -13.16 29.87
C ILE A 64 16.90 -13.86 30.33
N LEU A 65 17.21 -15.00 29.71
CA LEU A 65 18.42 -15.80 29.99
C LEU A 65 19.47 -15.73 28.87
N SER A 66 19.04 -15.31 27.68
CA SER A 66 19.83 -15.25 26.45
C SER A 66 19.55 -13.93 25.73
N VAL A 67 20.54 -13.45 24.97
CA VAL A 67 20.46 -12.25 24.12
C VAL A 67 20.98 -12.58 22.72
N PRO A 68 20.52 -11.88 21.66
CA PRO A 68 19.56 -10.77 21.67
C PRO A 68 18.11 -11.25 21.87
N VAL A 69 17.32 -10.47 22.60
CA VAL A 69 15.87 -10.65 22.72
C VAL A 69 15.17 -9.33 22.45
N VAL A 70 14.12 -9.37 21.63
CA VAL A 70 13.23 -8.23 21.39
C VAL A 70 11.86 -8.56 21.98
N MET A 71 11.34 -7.63 22.78
CA MET A 71 9.99 -7.71 23.34
C MET A 71 9.16 -6.52 22.89
N MET A 72 7.86 -6.74 22.72
CA MET A 72 6.89 -5.71 22.40
C MET A 72 5.75 -5.75 23.41
N ASN A 73 5.46 -4.64 24.08
CA ASN A 73 4.40 -4.54 25.11
C ASN A 73 4.40 -5.71 26.11
N GLU A 74 5.59 -6.08 26.61
CA GLU A 74 5.83 -7.18 27.56
C GLU A 74 5.70 -8.61 26.99
N GLU A 75 5.49 -8.78 25.68
CA GLU A 75 5.50 -10.08 25.01
C GLU A 75 6.82 -10.29 24.25
N ARG A 76 7.41 -11.50 24.34
CA ARG A 76 8.65 -11.84 23.62
C ARG A 76 8.34 -12.06 22.14
N ILE A 77 8.83 -11.16 21.27
CA ILE A 77 8.62 -11.28 19.83
C ILE A 77 9.75 -12.05 19.17
N ALA A 78 11.03 -11.82 19.48
CA ALA A 78 12.13 -12.50 18.78
C ALA A 78 13.32 -12.80 19.71
N GLU A 79 14.04 -13.88 19.42
CA GLU A 79 15.21 -14.35 20.20
C GLU A 79 16.26 -15.02 19.30
N GLY A 80 17.54 -14.78 19.57
CA GLY A 80 18.67 -15.47 18.92
C GLY A 80 19.14 -14.80 17.63
N LEU A 81 19.33 -15.58 16.55
CA LEU A 81 19.66 -15.03 15.24
C LEU A 81 18.39 -14.48 14.61
N ILE A 82 18.21 -13.17 14.67
CA ILE A 82 17.01 -12.47 14.25
C ILE A 82 17.31 -11.69 12.97
N THR A 83 16.55 -11.94 11.91
CA THR A 83 16.62 -11.16 10.67
C THR A 83 15.63 -9.99 10.70
N GLU A 84 15.83 -9.01 9.81
CA GLU A 84 14.92 -7.88 9.69
C GLU A 84 13.48 -8.30 9.38
N ASP A 85 13.30 -9.27 8.48
CA ASP A 85 11.99 -9.78 8.10
C ASP A 85 11.22 -10.34 9.29
N VAL A 86 11.90 -11.11 10.16
CA VAL A 86 11.29 -11.71 11.35
C VAL A 86 10.79 -10.63 12.33
N ILE A 87 11.54 -9.53 12.49
CA ILE A 87 11.10 -8.42 13.34
C ILE A 87 9.89 -7.73 12.74
N ARG A 88 9.92 -7.44 11.43
CA ARG A 88 8.83 -6.75 10.73
C ARG A 88 7.54 -7.57 10.74
N GLU A 89 7.62 -8.84 10.41
CA GLU A 89 6.47 -9.75 10.39
C GLU A 89 5.80 -9.82 11.77
N LYS A 90 6.58 -10.04 12.83
CA LYS A 90 6.02 -10.12 14.18
C LYS A 90 5.46 -8.78 14.66
N LEU A 91 6.13 -7.68 14.32
CA LEU A 91 5.62 -6.34 14.58
C LEU A 91 4.25 -6.13 13.91
N TRP A 92 4.11 -6.47 12.63
CA TRP A 92 2.84 -6.34 11.91
C TRP A 92 1.74 -7.25 12.47
N SER A 93 2.06 -8.51 12.79
CA SER A 93 1.11 -9.47 13.35
C SER A 93 0.48 -9.00 14.66
N GLN A 94 1.20 -8.20 15.45
CA GLN A 94 0.69 -7.63 16.71
C GLN A 94 0.03 -6.26 16.52
N ILE A 95 0.41 -5.48 15.51
CA ILE A 95 -0.16 -4.14 15.24
C ILE A 95 -1.46 -4.23 14.43
N LEU A 96 -1.52 -5.06 13.40
CA LEU A 96 -2.65 -5.14 12.46
C LEU A 96 -3.99 -5.46 13.15
N PRO A 97 -4.10 -6.40 14.11
CA PRO A 97 -5.34 -6.63 14.83
C PRO A 97 -5.86 -5.39 15.56
N ASN A 98 -4.96 -4.55 16.08
CA ASN A 98 -5.30 -3.29 16.73
C ASN A 98 -5.77 -2.25 15.72
N ILE A 99 -5.13 -2.15 14.55
CA ILE A 99 -5.58 -1.27 13.45
C ILE A 99 -7.00 -1.63 13.01
N ILE A 100 -7.28 -2.93 12.86
CA ILE A 100 -8.57 -3.44 12.39
C ILE A 100 -9.69 -3.22 13.42
N SER A 101 -9.38 -3.33 14.71
CA SER A 101 -10.37 -3.24 15.81
C SER A 101 -10.62 -1.83 16.32
N ARG A 102 -9.69 -0.88 16.11
CA ARG A 102 -9.83 0.50 16.57
C ARG A 102 -11.02 1.23 15.93
N GLU A 103 -11.64 2.08 16.73
CA GLU A 103 -12.76 2.90 16.30
C GLU A 103 -12.30 3.99 15.31
N LYS A 104 -13.18 4.34 14.37
CA LYS A 104 -12.87 5.19 13.22
C LYS A 104 -12.52 6.62 13.68
N ASP A 105 -11.36 7.13 13.28
CA ASP A 105 -11.02 8.54 13.47
C ASP A 105 -11.88 9.42 12.55
N THR A 106 -12.57 10.42 13.11
CA THR A 106 -13.41 11.37 12.39
C THR A 106 -12.63 12.30 11.48
N ARG A 107 -11.34 12.54 11.74
CA ARG A 107 -10.44 13.37 10.91
C ARG A 107 -10.35 12.89 9.45
N ARG A 108 -10.70 11.62 9.20
CA ARG A 108 -10.56 10.91 7.91
C ARG A 108 -11.59 11.32 6.85
N LYS A 109 -12.80 11.75 7.25
CA LYS A 109 -13.90 11.99 6.31
C LYS A 109 -13.67 13.22 5.44
N GLU A 110 -13.16 14.31 6.02
CA GLU A 110 -12.93 15.57 5.32
C GLU A 110 -11.88 15.41 4.21
N SER A 111 -10.76 14.72 4.48
CA SER A 111 -9.74 14.44 3.48
C SER A 111 -10.25 13.57 2.35
N MET A 112 -11.09 12.56 2.65
CA MET A 112 -11.72 11.75 1.61
C MET A 112 -12.65 12.56 0.71
N MET A 113 -13.38 13.54 1.28
CA MET A 113 -14.22 14.45 0.49
C MET A 113 -13.40 15.38 -0.40
N ILE A 114 -12.25 15.88 0.06
CA ILE A 114 -11.36 16.71 -0.77
C ILE A 114 -10.82 15.92 -1.96
N LEU A 115 -10.32 14.71 -1.72
CA LEU A 115 -9.85 13.81 -2.79
C LEU A 115 -10.96 13.49 -3.80
N THR A 116 -12.16 13.25 -3.29
CA THR A 116 -13.36 13.00 -4.09
C THR A 116 -13.71 14.19 -4.98
N LYS A 117 -13.67 15.41 -4.43
CA LYS A 117 -13.92 16.64 -5.18
C LYS A 117 -12.95 16.78 -6.35
N ASN A 118 -11.65 16.59 -6.13
CA ASN A 118 -10.64 16.72 -7.18
C ASN A 118 -10.81 15.67 -8.26
N THR A 119 -11.17 14.45 -7.86
CA THR A 119 -11.47 13.37 -8.81
C THR A 119 -12.69 13.73 -9.67
N ILE A 120 -13.77 14.24 -9.05
CA ILE A 120 -14.97 14.67 -9.77
C ILE A 120 -14.63 15.82 -10.74
N SER A 121 -13.85 16.81 -10.32
CA SER A 121 -13.37 17.89 -11.19
C SER A 121 -12.61 17.36 -12.41
N SER A 122 -11.71 16.39 -12.22
CA SER A 122 -10.94 15.81 -13.33
C SER A 122 -11.82 15.03 -14.31
N ILE A 123 -12.70 14.16 -13.80
CA ILE A 123 -13.48 13.24 -14.63
C ILE A 123 -14.68 13.94 -15.29
N ILE A 124 -15.39 14.76 -14.52
CA ILE A 124 -16.68 15.34 -14.95
C ILE A 124 -16.48 16.77 -15.45
N SER A 125 -15.70 17.59 -14.75
CA SER A 125 -15.42 18.97 -15.17
C SER A 125 -14.25 19.07 -16.16
N GLN A 126 -13.56 17.96 -16.45
CA GLN A 126 -12.41 17.88 -17.36
C GLN A 126 -11.23 18.81 -16.95
N GLU A 127 -11.12 19.10 -15.65
CA GLU A 127 -10.00 19.86 -15.09
C GLU A 127 -8.81 18.94 -14.82
N ILE A 128 -7.83 18.95 -15.74
CA ILE A 128 -6.65 18.08 -15.63
C ILE A 128 -5.83 18.42 -14.38
N VAL A 129 -5.63 17.42 -13.51
CA VAL A 129 -4.87 17.53 -12.26
C VAL A 129 -3.36 17.54 -12.55
N ARG A 130 -2.88 16.63 -13.39
CA ARG A 130 -1.47 16.51 -13.80
C ARG A 130 -1.29 17.07 -15.20
N LYS A 131 -0.89 18.33 -15.28
CA LYS A 131 -0.84 19.12 -16.51
C LYS A 131 0.16 18.59 -17.54
N ASN A 132 1.26 17.96 -17.11
CA ASN A 132 2.28 17.47 -18.05
C ASN A 132 2.02 16.02 -18.49
N LEU A 133 1.56 15.16 -17.58
CA LEU A 133 1.33 13.73 -17.87
C LEU A 133 -0.12 13.37 -18.27
N GLY A 134 -1.09 14.18 -17.88
CA GLY A 134 -2.52 13.84 -17.86
C GLY A 134 -2.89 12.94 -16.68
N ASP A 135 -4.18 12.68 -16.49
CA ASP A 135 -4.71 12.02 -15.28
C ASP A 135 -4.86 10.50 -15.40
N TYR A 136 -4.15 9.89 -16.34
CA TYR A 136 -4.14 8.43 -16.51
C TYR A 136 -2.76 7.85 -16.22
N VAL A 137 -2.75 6.73 -15.52
CA VAL A 137 -1.55 5.98 -15.11
C VAL A 137 -1.69 4.55 -15.61
N HIS A 138 -0.56 3.94 -15.96
CA HIS A 138 -0.54 2.55 -16.41
C HIS A 138 -0.97 1.61 -15.27
N ILE A 139 -1.75 0.56 -15.59
CA ILE A 139 -2.31 -0.34 -14.57
C ILE A 139 -1.25 -1.08 -13.74
N SER A 140 -0.06 -1.30 -14.29
CA SER A 140 1.03 -1.94 -13.55
C SER A 140 1.45 -1.16 -12.31
N VAL A 141 1.37 0.17 -12.32
CA VAL A 141 1.68 1.01 -11.15
C VAL A 141 0.69 0.71 -10.04
N TYR A 142 -0.58 0.59 -10.40
CA TYR A 142 -1.65 0.26 -9.48
C TYR A 142 -1.51 -1.16 -8.90
N GLN A 143 -1.25 -2.15 -9.76
CA GLN A 143 -1.04 -3.54 -9.35
C GLN A 143 0.16 -3.69 -8.42
N GLN A 144 1.30 -3.06 -8.72
CA GLN A 144 2.50 -3.16 -7.90
C GLN A 144 2.29 -2.70 -6.46
N VAL A 145 1.51 -1.63 -6.23
CA VAL A 145 1.16 -1.17 -4.88
C VAL A 145 0.28 -2.19 -4.16
N MET A 146 -0.74 -2.72 -4.84
CA MET A 146 -1.67 -3.67 -4.21
C MET A 146 -0.98 -5.00 -3.87
N MET A 147 -0.14 -5.51 -4.78
CA MET A 147 0.53 -6.80 -4.56
C MET A 147 1.61 -6.71 -3.48
N SER A 148 2.34 -5.60 -3.42
CA SER A 148 3.31 -5.36 -2.34
C SER A 148 2.64 -5.22 -0.97
N LEU A 149 1.41 -4.69 -0.91
CA LEU A 149 0.62 -4.69 0.33
C LEU A 149 0.16 -6.10 0.72
N LEU A 150 -0.45 -6.84 -0.21
CA LEU A 150 -0.98 -8.20 0.06
C LEU A 150 0.10 -9.19 0.51
N GLN A 151 1.34 -8.97 0.08
CA GLN A 151 2.49 -9.77 0.48
C GLN A 151 2.85 -9.61 1.97
N LEU A 152 2.59 -8.46 2.59
CA LEU A 152 3.14 -8.14 3.92
C LEU A 152 2.57 -9.02 5.03
N ASP A 153 1.26 -9.25 5.05
CA ASP A 153 0.61 -9.99 6.15
C ASP A 153 -0.77 -10.56 5.70
N PRO A 154 -1.17 -11.75 6.19
CA PRO A 154 -2.48 -12.35 5.88
C PRO A 154 -3.71 -11.53 6.28
N LEU A 155 -3.58 -10.54 7.18
CA LEU A 155 -4.68 -9.64 7.59
C LEU A 155 -4.86 -8.44 6.65
N ILE A 156 -3.90 -8.18 5.75
CA ILE A 156 -3.99 -7.06 4.79
C ILE A 156 -5.24 -7.14 3.88
N PRO A 157 -5.65 -8.30 3.35
CA PRO A 157 -6.94 -8.46 2.67
C PRO A 157 -8.14 -7.84 3.41
N GLN A 158 -8.24 -8.08 4.72
CA GLN A 158 -9.30 -7.53 5.55
C GLN A 158 -9.18 -6.01 5.67
N LEU A 159 -7.95 -5.52 5.87
CA LEU A 159 -7.68 -4.09 5.96
C LEU A 159 -8.06 -3.36 4.66
N LEU A 160 -7.67 -3.91 3.51
CA LEU A 160 -8.00 -3.37 2.19
C LEU A 160 -9.51 -3.39 1.93
N TYR A 161 -10.22 -4.44 2.31
CA TYR A 161 -11.69 -4.48 2.24
C TYR A 161 -12.32 -3.36 3.08
N GLN A 162 -11.82 -3.15 4.31
CA GLN A 162 -12.36 -2.12 5.18
C GLN A 162 -12.07 -0.71 4.66
N SER A 163 -10.87 -0.45 4.14
CA SER A 163 -10.51 0.81 3.45
C SER A 163 -11.37 1.04 2.21
N GLY A 164 -11.54 0.02 1.37
CA GLY A 164 -12.42 0.06 0.21
C GLY A 164 -13.86 0.39 0.59
N ARG A 165 -14.38 -0.22 1.65
CA ARG A 165 -15.73 0.08 2.15
C ARG A 165 -15.89 1.52 2.62
N GLU A 166 -14.89 2.07 3.28
CA GLU A 166 -14.92 3.49 3.66
C GLU A 166 -14.88 4.41 2.43
N LEU A 167 -14.05 4.08 1.43
CA LEU A 167 -14.06 4.79 0.16
C LEU A 167 -15.42 4.67 -0.55
N GLY A 168 -16.06 3.50 -0.55
CA GLY A 168 -17.38 3.32 -1.16
C GLY A 168 -18.46 4.19 -0.50
N ILE A 169 -18.36 4.43 0.82
CA ILE A 169 -19.33 5.27 1.55
C ILE A 169 -19.08 6.77 1.32
N PHE A 170 -17.81 7.21 1.44
CA PHE A 170 -17.46 8.65 1.48
C PHE A 170 -16.84 9.17 0.18
N GLY A 171 -16.52 8.27 -0.75
CA GLY A 171 -15.86 8.56 -2.01
C GLY A 171 -16.81 9.03 -3.11
N ALA A 172 -16.28 9.03 -4.33
CA ALA A 172 -16.99 9.54 -5.49
C ALA A 172 -18.00 8.55 -6.09
N ALA A 173 -17.89 7.25 -5.78
CA ALA A 173 -18.72 6.20 -6.36
C ALA A 173 -20.24 6.45 -6.18
N PRO A 174 -20.75 6.77 -4.97
CA PRO A 174 -22.14 7.22 -4.78
C PRO A 174 -22.62 8.25 -5.79
N TYR A 175 -21.79 9.27 -6.06
CA TYR A 175 -22.12 10.31 -7.03
C TYR A 175 -22.10 9.78 -8.47
N TYR A 176 -21.11 8.97 -8.85
CA TYR A 176 -21.05 8.36 -10.19
C TYR A 176 -22.27 7.51 -10.48
N LEU A 177 -22.76 6.74 -9.51
CA LEU A 177 -23.96 5.93 -9.67
C LEU A 177 -25.17 6.79 -10.00
N THR A 178 -25.32 7.96 -9.36
CA THR A 178 -26.42 8.90 -9.68
C THR A 178 -26.30 9.54 -11.06
N VAL A 179 -25.08 9.75 -11.55
CA VAL A 179 -24.82 10.28 -12.91
C VAL A 179 -25.10 9.21 -13.97
N LEU A 180 -24.65 7.98 -13.74
CA LEU A 180 -24.83 6.85 -14.66
C LEU A 180 -26.28 6.35 -14.70
N ASN A 181 -26.97 6.36 -13.55
CA ASN A 181 -28.37 5.95 -13.44
C ASN A 181 -29.14 6.80 -12.42
N PRO A 182 -29.91 7.81 -12.88
CA PRO A 182 -30.72 8.64 -11.98
C PRO A 182 -31.78 7.87 -11.18
N LYS A 183 -32.18 6.66 -11.61
CA LYS A 183 -33.16 5.83 -10.90
C LYS A 183 -32.63 5.22 -9.61
N VAL A 184 -31.33 5.33 -9.33
CA VAL A 184 -30.73 4.97 -8.04
C VAL A 184 -31.33 5.78 -6.87
N GLY A 185 -32.07 6.87 -7.15
CA GLY A 185 -32.90 7.57 -6.17
C GLY A 185 -34.26 6.92 -5.85
N ALA A 186 -34.56 5.71 -6.36
CA ALA A 186 -35.87 5.07 -6.19
C ALA A 186 -36.33 4.98 -4.72
N VAL A 187 -37.62 5.14 -4.48
CA VAL A 187 -38.18 5.14 -3.11
C VAL A 187 -38.18 3.74 -2.51
N LYS A 188 -38.46 2.71 -3.31
CA LYS A 188 -38.49 1.31 -2.85
C LYS A 188 -37.06 0.77 -2.72
N PRO A 189 -36.66 0.23 -1.56
CA PRO A 189 -35.27 -0.21 -1.36
C PRO A 189 -34.82 -1.34 -2.30
N GLU A 190 -35.71 -2.27 -2.66
CA GLU A 190 -35.39 -3.37 -3.59
C GLU A 190 -35.14 -2.84 -5.02
N GLU A 191 -36.02 -1.97 -5.51
CA GLU A 191 -35.85 -1.29 -6.81
C GLU A 191 -34.56 -0.46 -6.80
N ARG A 192 -34.30 0.26 -5.70
CA ARG A 192 -33.06 1.02 -5.53
C ARG A 192 -31.82 0.14 -5.63
N PHE A 193 -31.85 -1.03 -4.99
CA PHE A 193 -30.75 -1.99 -5.04
C PHE A 193 -30.49 -2.48 -6.47
N GLN A 194 -31.55 -2.85 -7.19
CA GLN A 194 -31.42 -3.26 -8.59
C GLN A 194 -30.86 -2.15 -9.48
N GLU A 195 -31.35 -0.91 -9.34
CA GLU A 195 -30.88 0.23 -10.12
C GLU A 195 -29.41 0.59 -9.76
N ALA A 196 -29.01 0.42 -8.49
CA ALA A 196 -27.63 0.59 -8.05
C ALA A 196 -26.69 -0.47 -8.64
N LEU A 197 -27.13 -1.74 -8.75
CA LEU A 197 -26.37 -2.80 -9.42
C LEU A 197 -26.16 -2.51 -10.91
N LEU A 198 -27.21 -2.05 -11.60
CA LEU A 198 -27.10 -1.64 -13.01
C LEU A 198 -26.13 -0.46 -13.19
N ALA A 199 -26.13 0.48 -12.25
CA ALA A 199 -25.20 1.61 -12.24
C ALA A 199 -23.75 1.17 -11.97
N LEU A 200 -23.54 0.23 -11.03
CA LEU A 200 -22.22 -0.37 -10.79
C LEU A 200 -21.71 -1.14 -12.01
N ALA A 201 -22.58 -1.89 -12.69
CA ALA A 201 -22.22 -2.59 -13.91
C ALA A 201 -21.77 -1.61 -15.01
N GLN A 202 -22.39 -0.43 -15.10
CA GLN A 202 -21.94 0.64 -15.99
C GLN A 202 -20.63 1.29 -15.53
N LEU A 203 -20.44 1.50 -14.23
CA LEU A 203 -19.24 2.11 -13.66
C LEU A 203 -17.98 1.26 -13.91
N TYR A 204 -18.10 -0.06 -13.74
CA TYR A 204 -17.03 -1.02 -14.00
C TYR A 204 -16.99 -1.52 -15.44
N SER A 205 -17.85 -1.03 -16.33
CA SER A 205 -17.71 -1.25 -17.77
C SER A 205 -16.96 -0.09 -18.40
N HIS A 206 -16.29 -0.33 -19.53
CA HIS A 206 -15.72 0.75 -20.32
C HIS A 206 -16.80 1.77 -20.71
N THR A 207 -16.67 3.01 -20.25
CA THR A 207 -17.62 4.09 -20.52
C THR A 207 -16.92 5.42 -20.71
N ASN A 208 -17.48 6.26 -21.59
CA ASN A 208 -17.01 7.63 -21.81
C ASN A 208 -17.71 8.65 -20.91
N ILE A 209 -18.71 8.24 -20.13
CA ILE A 209 -19.44 9.13 -19.20
C ILE A 209 -18.60 9.36 -17.94
N ILE A 210 -18.11 8.27 -17.35
CA ILE A 210 -17.21 8.26 -16.19
C ILE A 210 -15.97 7.42 -16.59
N PRO A 211 -15.01 8.00 -17.33
CA PRO A 211 -13.87 7.29 -17.91
C PRO A 211 -12.81 6.92 -16.87
N LEU A 212 -13.15 6.07 -15.90
CA LEU A 212 -12.19 5.55 -14.93
C LEU A 212 -11.33 4.41 -15.50
N TYR A 213 -11.89 3.65 -16.45
CA TYR A 213 -11.30 2.48 -17.08
C TYR A 213 -10.84 1.39 -16.09
N HIS A 214 -11.59 1.19 -15.01
CA HIS A 214 -11.30 0.17 -14.00
C HIS A 214 -11.30 -1.25 -14.57
N ALA A 215 -12.18 -1.54 -15.52
CA ALA A 215 -12.35 -2.84 -16.11
C ALA A 215 -12.95 -2.68 -17.51
N THR A 216 -12.93 -3.78 -18.27
CA THR A 216 -13.39 -3.77 -19.67
C THR A 216 -14.91 -3.90 -19.75
N HIS A 217 -15.45 -4.78 -18.91
CA HIS A 217 -16.88 -5.06 -18.86
C HIS A 217 -17.27 -5.52 -17.46
N CYS A 218 -18.50 -5.19 -17.07
CA CYS A 218 -19.14 -5.74 -15.89
C CYS A 218 -20.59 -6.14 -16.21
N ASP A 219 -20.98 -7.35 -15.79
CA ASP A 219 -22.34 -7.85 -15.90
C ASP A 219 -22.94 -8.23 -14.54
N VAL A 220 -24.27 -8.11 -14.44
CA VAL A 220 -25.02 -8.60 -13.28
C VAL A 220 -25.48 -10.02 -13.58
N ALA A 221 -24.72 -11.00 -13.12
CA ALA A 221 -24.96 -12.41 -13.41
C ALA A 221 -26.23 -12.94 -12.75
N LYS A 222 -26.58 -12.41 -11.57
CA LYS A 222 -27.72 -12.87 -10.77
C LYS A 222 -28.27 -11.77 -9.88
N ILE A 223 -29.60 -11.71 -9.72
CA ILE A 223 -30.30 -10.88 -8.74
C ILE A 223 -31.42 -11.70 -8.09
N GLU A 224 -31.40 -11.83 -6.77
CA GLU A 224 -32.47 -12.47 -5.99
C GLU A 224 -32.75 -11.64 -4.72
N GLY A 225 -33.81 -10.82 -4.76
CA GLY A 225 -34.16 -9.91 -3.67
C GLY A 225 -33.02 -8.94 -3.35
N TYR A 226 -32.40 -9.11 -2.18
CA TYR A 226 -31.29 -8.30 -1.67
C TYR A 226 -29.91 -8.97 -1.82
N THR A 227 -29.85 -9.97 -2.69
CA THR A 227 -28.61 -10.64 -3.07
C THR A 227 -28.35 -10.48 -4.55
N ALA A 228 -27.08 -10.37 -4.94
CA ALA A 228 -26.68 -10.29 -6.33
C ALA A 228 -25.27 -10.83 -6.55
N THR A 229 -24.98 -11.18 -7.80
CA THR A 229 -23.65 -11.57 -8.24
C THR A 229 -23.22 -10.65 -9.38
N LEU A 230 -22.06 -10.01 -9.23
CA LEU A 230 -21.42 -9.20 -10.27
C LEU A 230 -20.23 -9.96 -10.85
N ARG A 231 -20.03 -9.86 -12.17
CA ARG A 231 -18.83 -10.36 -12.85
C ARG A 231 -18.12 -9.19 -13.50
N ILE A 232 -16.83 -9.04 -13.19
CA ILE A 232 -15.99 -7.96 -13.70
C ILE A 232 -14.83 -8.57 -14.48
N TYR A 233 -14.76 -8.27 -15.77
CA TYR A 233 -13.74 -8.80 -16.68
C TYR A 233 -12.57 -7.83 -16.82
N GLU A 234 -11.36 -8.38 -16.73
CA GLU A 234 -10.12 -7.60 -16.85
C GLU A 234 -10.07 -6.39 -15.90
N LEU A 235 -10.48 -6.63 -14.65
CA LEU A 235 -10.36 -5.65 -13.57
C LEU A 235 -8.90 -5.26 -13.40
N ALA A 236 -8.60 -3.96 -13.35
CA ALA A 236 -7.24 -3.42 -13.32
C ALA A 236 -6.36 -4.04 -12.23
N ASN A 237 -6.96 -4.46 -11.11
CA ASN A 237 -6.25 -5.11 -10.02
C ASN A 237 -5.71 -6.50 -10.37
N SER A 238 -6.43 -7.25 -11.21
CA SER A 238 -6.16 -8.66 -11.47
C SER A 238 -5.84 -8.95 -12.94
N ALA A 239 -5.97 -7.97 -13.83
CA ALA A 239 -5.65 -8.11 -15.26
C ALA A 239 -4.21 -8.61 -15.46
N GLY A 240 -4.03 -9.70 -16.22
CA GLY A 240 -2.73 -10.33 -16.42
C GLY A 240 -2.08 -10.96 -15.17
N ALA A 241 -2.82 -11.10 -14.06
CA ALA A 241 -2.35 -11.81 -12.88
C ALA A 241 -2.22 -13.32 -13.14
N ILE A 242 -1.22 -13.94 -12.53
CA ILE A 242 -1.09 -15.40 -12.49
C ILE A 242 -1.90 -16.00 -11.33
N ASN A 243 -2.14 -17.31 -11.39
CA ASN A 243 -2.79 -18.04 -10.30
C ASN A 243 -1.84 -18.18 -9.11
N ILE A 244 -2.21 -17.58 -7.99
CA ILE A 244 -1.47 -17.64 -6.71
C ILE A 244 -2.24 -18.43 -5.64
N GLY A 245 -3.42 -18.95 -5.95
CA GLY A 245 -4.28 -19.68 -5.01
C GLY A 245 -5.05 -18.79 -4.03
N GLU A 246 -5.01 -17.46 -4.20
CA GLU A 246 -5.72 -16.49 -3.35
C GLU A 246 -6.42 -15.41 -4.20
N PRO A 247 -7.58 -14.88 -3.76
CA PRO A 247 -8.21 -13.72 -4.37
C PRO A 247 -7.36 -12.44 -4.19
N LEU A 248 -7.57 -11.45 -5.06
CA LEU A 248 -6.74 -10.24 -5.15
C LEU A 248 -7.52 -8.93 -4.97
N CYS A 249 -8.83 -8.93 -5.22
CA CYS A 249 -9.63 -7.71 -5.40
C CYS A 249 -10.42 -7.34 -4.14
N HIS A 250 -9.82 -7.54 -2.96
CA HIS A 250 -10.43 -7.23 -1.67
C HIS A 250 -10.85 -5.77 -1.51
N PHE A 251 -10.03 -4.85 -2.01
CA PHE A 251 -10.34 -3.43 -2.00
C PHE A 251 -11.62 -3.14 -2.80
N THR A 252 -11.72 -3.67 -4.02
CA THR A 252 -12.89 -3.54 -4.90
C THR A 252 -14.14 -4.15 -4.26
N ALA A 253 -14.03 -5.32 -3.63
CA ALA A 253 -15.14 -5.91 -2.86
C ALA A 253 -15.62 -4.96 -1.76
N GLY A 254 -14.68 -4.35 -1.02
CA GLY A 254 -14.97 -3.32 -0.04
C GLY A 254 -15.68 -2.11 -0.65
N GLU A 255 -15.15 -1.56 -1.74
CA GLU A 255 -15.71 -0.41 -2.45
C GLU A 255 -17.14 -0.65 -2.91
N ILE A 256 -17.43 -1.82 -3.48
CA ILE A 256 -18.78 -2.24 -3.87
C ILE A 256 -19.69 -2.27 -2.64
N ALA A 257 -19.23 -2.87 -1.53
CA ALA A 257 -19.99 -2.95 -0.29
C ALA A 257 -20.36 -1.55 0.23
N GLY A 258 -19.36 -0.67 0.35
CA GLY A 258 -19.56 0.69 0.85
C GLY A 258 -20.45 1.54 -0.06
N THR A 259 -20.31 1.38 -1.37
CA THR A 259 -21.13 2.08 -2.36
C THR A 259 -22.60 1.67 -2.23
N ILE A 260 -22.89 0.37 -2.13
CA ILE A 260 -24.26 -0.11 -1.91
C ILE A 260 -24.79 0.34 -0.54
N GLU A 261 -23.97 0.30 0.51
CA GLU A 261 -24.36 0.82 1.83
C GLU A 261 -24.80 2.29 1.78
N ALA A 262 -24.08 3.14 1.04
CA ALA A 262 -24.43 4.54 0.87
C ALA A 262 -25.74 4.74 0.09
N MET A 263 -26.02 3.90 -0.92
CA MET A 263 -27.25 4.01 -1.72
C MET A 263 -28.48 3.49 -0.97
N ILE A 264 -28.34 2.36 -0.27
CA ILE A 264 -29.47 1.64 0.33
C ILE A 264 -29.70 2.04 1.79
N GLY A 265 -28.67 2.52 2.48
CA GLY A 265 -28.76 2.88 3.90
C GLY A 265 -28.79 1.66 4.82
N SER A 266 -28.25 0.52 4.39
CA SER A 266 -28.22 -0.73 5.15
C SER A 266 -26.89 -1.44 4.93
N ALA A 267 -26.43 -2.15 5.96
CA ALA A 267 -25.16 -2.88 5.93
C ALA A 267 -25.08 -3.84 4.73
N THR A 268 -23.94 -3.90 4.06
CA THR A 268 -23.74 -4.77 2.89
C THR A 268 -22.45 -5.56 3.02
N GLY A 269 -22.55 -6.87 2.82
CA GLY A 269 -21.39 -7.78 2.73
C GLY A 269 -21.11 -8.12 1.27
N VAL A 270 -19.84 -8.10 0.89
CA VAL A 270 -19.38 -8.51 -0.43
C VAL A 270 -18.23 -9.48 -0.29
N ILE A 271 -18.24 -10.57 -1.06
CA ILE A 271 -17.19 -11.58 -1.09
C ILE A 271 -16.78 -11.82 -2.54
N GLU A 272 -15.46 -11.86 -2.78
CA GLU A 272 -14.90 -12.28 -4.07
C GLU A 272 -14.88 -13.81 -4.12
N THR A 273 -15.65 -14.40 -5.05
CA THR A 273 -15.84 -15.86 -5.16
C THR A 273 -15.10 -16.49 -6.32
N LYS A 274 -14.70 -15.69 -7.31
CA LYS A 274 -13.79 -16.06 -8.42
C LYS A 274 -12.81 -14.94 -8.66
N CYS A 275 -11.59 -15.28 -9.06
CA CYS A 275 -10.53 -14.31 -9.32
C CYS A 275 -9.49 -14.86 -10.28
N LYS A 276 -8.81 -13.98 -11.03
CA LYS A 276 -7.60 -14.36 -11.79
C LYS A 276 -6.50 -14.90 -10.88
N GLY A 277 -6.40 -14.40 -9.64
CA GLY A 277 -5.53 -14.96 -8.61
C GLY A 277 -5.86 -16.40 -8.19
N LEU A 278 -7.07 -16.88 -8.48
CA LEU A 278 -7.52 -18.28 -8.32
C LEU A 278 -7.47 -19.07 -9.64
N GLY A 279 -7.00 -18.45 -10.72
CA GLY A 279 -6.97 -19.02 -12.07
C GLY A 279 -8.34 -19.06 -12.76
N ASP A 280 -9.24 -18.13 -12.44
CA ASP A 280 -10.48 -17.89 -13.18
C ASP A 280 -10.33 -16.75 -14.19
N ASP A 281 -11.21 -16.69 -15.20
CA ASP A 281 -11.10 -15.70 -16.29
C ASP A 281 -11.53 -14.27 -15.88
N PHE A 282 -12.29 -14.15 -14.79
CA PHE A 282 -12.88 -12.89 -14.32
C PHE A 282 -12.98 -12.86 -12.80
N CYS A 283 -13.23 -11.67 -12.26
CA CYS A 283 -13.54 -11.49 -10.84
C CYS A 283 -15.05 -11.57 -10.64
N GLU A 284 -15.51 -12.43 -9.73
CA GLU A 284 -16.93 -12.58 -9.37
C GLU A 284 -17.15 -12.13 -7.93
N PHE A 285 -18.14 -11.27 -7.71
CA PHE A 285 -18.46 -10.71 -6.39
C PHE A 285 -19.90 -11.02 -6.02
N ASP A 286 -20.08 -11.76 -4.93
CA ASP A 286 -21.39 -12.00 -4.33
C ASP A 286 -21.70 -10.93 -3.28
N ILE A 287 -22.88 -10.34 -3.41
CA ILE A 287 -23.35 -9.18 -2.65
C ILE A 287 -24.57 -9.60 -1.83
N GLU A 288 -24.60 -9.24 -0.55
CA GLU A 288 -25.73 -9.46 0.35
C GLU A 288 -26.00 -8.20 1.19
N VAL A 289 -27.22 -7.66 1.05
CA VAL A 289 -27.67 -6.50 1.84
C VAL A 289 -28.45 -6.97 3.08
N TYR A 290 -28.00 -6.54 4.25
CA TYR A 290 -28.64 -6.80 5.54
C TYR A 290 -29.57 -5.64 5.90
N LEU A 291 -30.81 -5.67 5.40
CA LEU A 291 -31.77 -4.60 5.60
C LEU A 291 -31.93 -4.18 7.07
N GLY A 292 -31.91 -2.87 7.30
CA GLY A 292 -32.10 -2.26 8.62
C GLY A 292 -30.92 -2.42 9.59
N LYS A 293 -29.85 -3.08 9.18
CA LYS A 293 -28.58 -3.10 9.94
C LYS A 293 -27.79 -1.84 9.65
N GLU A 294 -27.10 -1.35 10.67
CA GLU A 294 -26.25 -0.16 10.58
C GLU A 294 -25.13 -0.33 9.56
N ILE A 295 -24.92 0.71 8.73
CA ILE A 295 -23.86 0.76 7.71
C ILE A 295 -22.49 0.43 8.32
N GLY A 296 -21.69 -0.36 7.60
CA GLY A 296 -20.34 -0.75 8.01
C GLY A 296 -20.30 -1.85 9.08
N LYS A 297 -21.45 -2.39 9.51
CA LYS A 297 -21.52 -3.51 10.47
C LYS A 297 -21.71 -4.88 9.82
N ALA A 298 -21.77 -4.97 8.49
CA ALA A 298 -21.79 -6.26 7.81
C ALA A 298 -20.51 -7.05 8.09
N PRO A 299 -20.60 -8.38 8.28
CA PRO A 299 -19.43 -9.21 8.52
C PRO A 299 -18.53 -9.22 7.28
N TYR A 300 -17.22 -9.12 7.50
CA TYR A 300 -16.24 -9.46 6.48
C TYR A 300 -16.28 -10.98 6.27
N LYS A 301 -16.47 -11.42 5.03
CA LYS A 301 -16.49 -12.85 4.67
C LYS A 301 -15.27 -13.13 3.81
N VAL A 302 -14.57 -14.22 4.13
CA VAL A 302 -13.43 -14.72 3.36
C VAL A 302 -13.89 -15.97 2.62
N LEU A 303 -13.42 -16.11 1.37
CA LEU A 303 -13.66 -17.32 0.59
C LEU A 303 -12.84 -18.47 1.20
N ASP A 304 -13.50 -19.58 1.50
CA ASP A 304 -12.79 -20.81 1.88
C ASP A 304 -12.20 -21.48 0.64
N VAL A 305 -10.93 -21.17 0.38
CA VAL A 305 -10.16 -21.66 -0.76
C VAL A 305 -9.63 -23.09 -0.58
N SER A 306 -9.80 -23.71 0.59
CA SER A 306 -9.29 -25.07 0.88
C SER A 306 -9.83 -26.14 -0.07
N SER A 307 -11.01 -25.90 -0.65
CA SER A 307 -11.68 -26.81 -1.58
C SER A 307 -11.46 -26.47 -3.06
N GLN A 308 -10.91 -25.29 -3.37
CA GLN A 308 -10.87 -24.72 -4.73
C GLN A 308 -9.47 -24.44 -5.26
N ALA A 309 -8.41 -24.61 -4.45
CA ALA A 309 -7.04 -24.44 -4.89
C ALA A 309 -6.71 -25.41 -6.04
N LYS A 310 -6.84 -24.93 -7.29
CA LYS A 310 -6.26 -25.57 -8.47
C LYS A 310 -4.77 -25.71 -8.16
N GLN A 311 -4.26 -26.94 -8.16
CA GLN A 311 -2.90 -27.31 -7.72
C GLN A 311 -1.85 -26.28 -8.18
N VAL A 312 -1.37 -25.45 -7.25
CA VAL A 312 -0.16 -24.66 -7.46
C VAL A 312 1.00 -25.65 -7.38
N GLN A 313 1.86 -25.67 -8.40
CA GLN A 313 2.87 -26.73 -8.54
C GLN A 313 4.03 -26.48 -7.57
N PHE A 314 4.20 -27.39 -6.60
CA PHE A 314 5.08 -27.21 -5.44
C PHE A 314 6.56 -27.56 -5.70
N LEU A 315 7.46 -26.86 -5.02
CA LEU A 315 8.89 -27.18 -4.88
C LEU A 315 9.24 -27.35 -3.37
N GLY A 316 8.84 -28.49 -2.77
CA GLY A 316 9.31 -28.93 -1.45
C GLY A 316 8.34 -28.73 -0.26
N ASP A 317 8.80 -29.16 0.93
CA ASP A 317 8.08 -29.09 2.21
C ASP A 317 8.46 -27.80 2.97
N LEU A 318 7.91 -26.64 2.56
CA LEU A 318 8.08 -25.37 3.27
C LEU A 318 6.91 -25.11 4.26
N PRO A 319 7.15 -24.37 5.36
CA PRO A 319 6.07 -23.82 6.18
C PRO A 319 5.10 -22.97 5.36
N ALA A 320 3.81 -22.94 5.76
CA ALA A 320 2.76 -22.26 4.98
C ALA A 320 3.00 -20.75 4.78
N GLU A 321 3.57 -20.07 5.77
CA GLU A 321 3.90 -18.64 5.70
C GLU A 321 5.01 -18.35 4.70
N GLU A 322 6.10 -19.13 4.75
CA GLU A 322 7.22 -19.03 3.82
C GLU A 322 6.79 -19.36 2.38
N HIS A 323 5.91 -20.35 2.23
CA HIS A 323 5.30 -20.70 0.97
C HIS A 323 4.47 -19.54 0.39
N ARG A 324 3.58 -18.93 1.19
CA ARG A 324 2.80 -17.77 0.76
C ARG A 324 3.72 -16.63 0.32
N ARG A 325 4.77 -16.36 1.11
CA ARG A 325 5.75 -15.32 0.78
C ARG A 325 6.44 -15.56 -0.56
N GLN A 326 6.86 -16.79 -0.84
CA GLN A 326 7.46 -17.15 -2.13
C GLN A 326 6.50 -16.97 -3.31
N LEU A 327 5.24 -17.39 -3.15
CA LEU A 327 4.22 -17.19 -4.18
C LEU A 327 4.02 -15.71 -4.51
N PHE A 328 3.99 -14.85 -3.49
CA PHE A 328 3.90 -13.40 -3.71
C PHE A 328 5.15 -12.83 -4.39
N TYR A 329 6.35 -13.37 -4.14
CA TYR A 329 7.55 -12.96 -4.87
C TYR A 329 7.48 -13.30 -6.36
N GLU A 330 7.11 -14.54 -6.69
CA GLU A 330 6.92 -14.96 -8.07
C GLU A 330 5.81 -14.14 -8.74
N PHE A 331 4.73 -13.89 -8.02
CA PHE A 331 3.61 -13.10 -8.51
C PHE A 331 3.96 -11.65 -8.81
N ILE A 332 4.69 -10.98 -7.91
CA ILE A 332 5.17 -9.61 -8.14
C ILE A 332 6.12 -9.58 -9.34
N HIS A 333 7.01 -10.58 -9.46
CA HIS A 333 7.92 -10.69 -10.60
C HIS A 333 7.16 -10.80 -11.93
N GLU A 334 6.27 -11.80 -12.05
CA GLU A 334 5.51 -12.09 -13.28
C GLU A 334 4.57 -10.94 -13.66
N THR A 335 3.75 -10.47 -12.71
CA THR A 335 2.82 -9.35 -12.95
C THR A 335 3.58 -8.12 -13.42
N THR A 336 4.77 -7.88 -12.86
CA THR A 336 5.53 -6.71 -13.29
C THR A 336 6.21 -6.89 -14.63
N GLN A 337 6.65 -8.11 -14.96
CA GLN A 337 7.17 -8.42 -16.30
C GLN A 337 6.08 -8.22 -17.36
N ASN A 338 4.85 -8.66 -17.08
CA ASN A 338 3.69 -8.43 -17.94
C ASN A 338 3.38 -6.94 -18.07
N GLY A 339 3.41 -6.20 -16.95
CA GLY A 339 3.29 -4.74 -16.96
C GLY A 339 4.35 -4.04 -17.79
N TYR A 340 5.61 -4.48 -17.72
CA TYR A 340 6.70 -3.94 -18.52
C TYR A 340 6.54 -4.26 -20.03
N ASN A 341 6.06 -5.46 -20.36
CA ASN A 341 5.74 -5.81 -21.74
C ASN A 341 4.61 -4.95 -22.31
N SER A 342 3.58 -4.66 -21.51
CA SER A 342 2.50 -3.75 -21.89
C SER A 342 2.97 -2.31 -22.06
N LEU A 343 3.80 -1.80 -21.14
CA LEU A 343 4.40 -0.47 -21.27
C LEU A 343 5.20 -0.31 -22.58
N LEU A 344 5.91 -1.36 -22.98
CA LEU A 344 6.67 -1.39 -24.24
C LEU A 344 5.83 -1.78 -25.47
N MET A 345 4.50 -1.89 -25.33
CA MET A 345 3.56 -2.25 -26.39
C MET A 345 3.88 -3.61 -27.05
N LYS A 346 4.50 -4.53 -26.30
CA LYS A 346 4.82 -5.88 -26.77
C LYS A 346 3.62 -6.82 -26.62
N GLU A 347 2.90 -6.68 -25.52
CA GLU A 347 1.74 -7.52 -25.17
C GLU A 347 0.80 -6.72 -24.27
N ALA A 348 -0.48 -6.65 -24.62
CA ALA A 348 -1.47 -5.94 -23.82
C ALA A 348 -1.91 -6.80 -22.62
N LEU A 349 -2.05 -6.18 -21.45
CA LEU A 349 -2.63 -6.82 -20.26
C LEU A 349 -4.14 -7.00 -20.42
N ARG A 350 -4.81 -6.05 -21.09
CA ARG A 350 -6.24 -6.08 -21.39
C ARG A 350 -6.46 -6.12 -22.90
N PRO A 351 -6.64 -7.30 -23.51
CA PRO A 351 -6.67 -7.44 -24.97
C PRO A 351 -7.72 -6.60 -25.70
N ASN A 352 -8.83 -6.27 -25.03
CA ASN A 352 -9.96 -5.56 -25.62
C ASN A 352 -10.11 -4.12 -25.10
N ASP A 353 -9.09 -3.56 -24.44
CA ASP A 353 -9.15 -2.23 -23.84
C ASP A 353 -7.75 -1.60 -23.71
N ILE A 354 -7.66 -0.41 -23.15
CA ILE A 354 -6.40 0.28 -22.86
C ILE A 354 -5.80 -0.26 -21.57
N ASP A 355 -4.48 -0.15 -21.37
CA ASP A 355 -3.81 -0.55 -20.10
C ASP A 355 -3.57 0.63 -19.15
N TYR A 356 -4.46 1.62 -19.20
CA TYR A 356 -4.43 2.79 -18.34
C TYR A 356 -5.72 2.93 -17.52
N VAL A 357 -5.57 3.42 -16.30
CA VAL A 357 -6.67 3.79 -15.38
C VAL A 357 -6.53 5.23 -14.98
N HIS A 358 -7.64 5.86 -14.61
CA HIS A 358 -7.60 7.20 -14.03
C HIS A 358 -6.81 7.19 -12.71
N ILE A 359 -6.04 8.25 -12.41
CA ILE A 359 -5.20 8.30 -11.21
C ILE A 359 -5.98 8.16 -9.90
N SER A 360 -7.25 8.54 -9.89
CA SER A 360 -8.09 8.39 -8.70
C SER A 360 -8.25 6.94 -8.28
N SER A 361 -8.23 6.01 -9.24
CA SER A 361 -8.28 4.58 -8.96
C SER A 361 -7.08 4.13 -8.13
N LEU A 362 -5.92 4.80 -8.23
CA LEU A 362 -4.74 4.52 -7.41
C LEU A 362 -4.71 5.39 -6.15
N GLN A 363 -4.84 6.70 -6.33
CA GLN A 363 -4.75 7.71 -5.27
C GLN A 363 -5.79 7.46 -4.18
N GLN A 364 -7.06 7.27 -4.52
CA GLN A 364 -8.12 7.12 -3.51
C GLN A 364 -7.92 5.85 -2.67
N GLN A 365 -7.33 4.79 -3.23
CA GLN A 365 -7.08 3.56 -2.50
C GLN A 365 -5.96 3.73 -1.49
N ILE A 366 -4.81 4.24 -1.93
CA ILE A 366 -3.68 4.52 -1.03
C ILE A 366 -4.12 5.50 0.06
N MET A 367 -4.85 6.55 -0.29
CA MET A 367 -5.30 7.55 0.68
C MET A 367 -6.33 6.98 1.65
N SER A 368 -7.30 6.18 1.19
CA SER A 368 -8.26 5.52 2.08
C SER A 368 -7.57 4.55 3.05
N LEU A 369 -6.46 3.93 2.64
CA LEU A 369 -5.64 3.11 3.52
C LEU A 369 -4.81 3.97 4.47
N LYS A 370 -4.08 4.96 3.96
CA LYS A 370 -3.25 5.87 4.76
C LYS A 370 -4.06 6.52 5.87
N PHE A 371 -5.22 7.07 5.54
CA PHE A 371 -6.04 7.75 6.51
C PHE A 371 -6.66 6.78 7.51
N ARG A 372 -6.79 5.48 7.22
CA ARG A 372 -7.46 4.50 8.08
C ARG A 372 -6.81 4.27 9.44
N ASP A 373 -5.51 4.50 9.62
CA ASP A 373 -4.86 4.47 10.94
C ASP A 373 -3.49 5.15 10.84
N LYS A 374 -3.01 5.73 11.93
CA LYS A 374 -1.67 6.35 11.97
C LYS A 374 -0.56 5.39 11.54
N PHE A 375 -0.71 4.09 11.80
CA PHE A 375 0.25 3.06 11.40
C PHE A 375 0.19 2.69 9.90
N CYS A 376 -0.85 3.08 9.16
CA CYS A 376 -0.98 2.73 7.74
C CYS A 376 0.05 3.43 6.85
N GLY A 377 0.58 4.59 7.25
CA GLY A 377 1.73 5.20 6.57
C GLY A 377 2.96 4.30 6.63
N ALA A 378 3.22 3.66 7.77
CA ALA A 378 4.30 2.69 7.90
C ALA A 378 4.07 1.40 7.10
N LEU A 379 2.82 0.98 6.98
CA LEU A 379 2.47 -0.16 6.14
C LEU A 379 2.75 0.14 4.66
N LEU A 380 2.33 1.31 4.19
CA LEU A 380 2.61 1.79 2.83
C LEU A 380 4.11 1.92 2.57
N TYR A 381 4.88 2.48 3.52
CA TYR A 381 6.33 2.54 3.43
C TYR A 381 6.96 1.15 3.33
N SER A 382 6.53 0.19 4.16
CA SER A 382 7.05 -1.18 4.13
C SER A 382 6.76 -1.86 2.79
N ALA A 383 5.53 -1.73 2.27
CA ALA A 383 5.15 -2.27 0.95
C ALA A 383 5.99 -1.65 -0.17
N GLY A 384 6.17 -0.33 -0.13
CA GLY A 384 7.03 0.39 -1.06
C GLY A 384 8.47 -0.11 -1.03
N ARG A 385 9.04 -0.29 0.17
CA ARG A 385 10.41 -0.78 0.36
C ARG A 385 10.59 -2.18 -0.19
N GLU A 386 9.70 -3.10 0.13
CA GLU A 386 9.73 -4.46 -0.42
C GLU A 386 9.70 -4.42 -1.95
N LEU A 387 8.77 -3.67 -2.55
CA LEU A 387 8.72 -3.47 -3.99
C LEU A 387 10.01 -2.85 -4.55
N GLY A 388 10.64 -1.91 -3.84
CA GLY A 388 11.92 -1.33 -4.23
C GLY A 388 13.04 -2.38 -4.28
N VAL A 389 13.05 -3.30 -3.31
CA VAL A 389 14.06 -4.37 -3.20
C VAL A 389 13.81 -5.50 -4.18
N ILE A 390 12.57 -5.95 -4.40
CA ILE A 390 12.27 -7.15 -5.19
C ILE A 390 11.69 -6.85 -6.58
N GLY A 391 11.12 -5.66 -6.75
CA GLY A 391 10.43 -5.25 -7.95
C GLY A 391 11.34 -5.09 -9.16
N PRO A 392 10.76 -4.81 -10.34
CA PRO A 392 11.44 -4.84 -11.64
C PRO A 392 12.53 -3.77 -11.77
N GLY A 393 13.28 -3.76 -12.87
CA GLY A 393 14.17 -2.62 -13.14
C GLY A 393 15.51 -2.66 -12.41
N LYS A 394 15.80 -3.70 -11.62
CA LYS A 394 17.17 -3.97 -11.11
C LYS A 394 18.20 -3.99 -12.24
N ARG A 395 17.85 -4.64 -13.35
CA ARG A 395 18.70 -4.69 -14.55
C ARG A 395 19.01 -3.28 -15.06
N LEU A 396 18.02 -2.39 -15.11
CA LEU A 396 18.23 -1.01 -15.53
C LEU A 396 19.17 -0.27 -14.56
N ILE A 397 19.05 -0.50 -13.25
CA ILE A 397 19.98 0.06 -12.26
C ILE A 397 21.40 -0.46 -12.52
N TYR A 398 21.59 -1.76 -12.74
CA TYR A 398 22.91 -2.32 -13.06
C TYR A 398 23.49 -1.80 -14.39
N ASP A 399 22.65 -1.61 -15.40
CA ASP A 399 23.07 -1.02 -16.68
C ASP A 399 23.52 0.45 -16.48
N LEU A 400 22.81 1.22 -15.64
CA LEU A 400 23.18 2.59 -15.28
C LEU A 400 24.49 2.63 -14.49
N LEU A 401 24.66 1.75 -13.50
CA LEU A 401 25.90 1.61 -12.72
C LEU A 401 27.11 1.34 -13.62
N ALA A 402 26.96 0.38 -14.55
CA ALA A 402 28.00 0.06 -15.53
C ALA A 402 28.33 1.25 -16.43
N SER A 403 27.32 2.05 -16.83
CA SER A 403 27.54 3.24 -17.65
C SER A 403 28.30 4.36 -16.93
N GLU A 404 28.28 4.37 -15.60
CA GLU A 404 28.95 5.35 -14.75
C GLU A 404 30.29 4.87 -14.19
N ASN A 405 30.71 3.64 -14.53
CA ASN A 405 31.86 2.96 -13.91
C ASN A 405 31.78 2.97 -12.37
N ALA A 406 30.57 2.84 -11.82
CA ALA A 406 30.35 2.73 -10.39
C ALA A 406 30.46 1.26 -9.95
N GLU A 407 31.29 1.00 -8.95
CA GLU A 407 31.38 -0.32 -8.31
C GLU A 407 30.36 -0.43 -7.18
N LEU A 408 29.85 -1.64 -6.95
CA LEU A 408 28.95 -1.96 -5.86
C LEU A 408 29.74 -2.54 -4.68
N PRO A 409 29.42 -2.17 -3.42
CA PRO A 409 28.44 -1.15 -3.02
C PRO A 409 28.96 0.28 -3.27
N ILE A 410 28.05 1.21 -3.54
CA ILE A 410 28.34 2.64 -3.60
C ILE A 410 28.50 3.17 -2.17
N GLU A 411 29.62 3.82 -1.89
CA GLU A 411 29.88 4.46 -0.60
C GLU A 411 29.20 5.84 -0.49
N SER A 412 29.17 6.60 -1.59
CA SER A 412 28.65 7.96 -1.60
C SER A 412 27.13 8.00 -1.79
N LEU A 413 26.42 8.54 -0.79
CA LEU A 413 24.97 8.79 -0.88
C LEU A 413 24.61 9.69 -2.08
N LYS A 414 25.44 10.70 -2.35
CA LYS A 414 25.28 11.61 -3.47
C LYS A 414 25.31 10.89 -4.81
N GLN A 415 26.28 9.98 -5.00
CA GLN A 415 26.39 9.19 -6.23
C GLN A 415 25.19 8.25 -6.39
N ALA A 416 24.82 7.53 -5.33
CA ALA A 416 23.65 6.65 -5.34
C ALA A 416 22.35 7.39 -5.67
N THR A 417 22.17 8.59 -5.11
CA THR A 417 20.97 9.41 -5.35
C THR A 417 20.92 9.94 -6.79
N HIS A 418 22.07 10.27 -7.40
CA HIS A 418 22.12 10.64 -8.82
C HIS A 418 21.79 9.48 -9.76
N ILE A 419 22.26 8.26 -9.47
CA ILE A 419 21.85 7.06 -10.21
C ILE A 419 20.34 6.84 -10.05
N MET A 420 19.81 7.06 -8.85
CA MET A 420 18.37 6.96 -8.61
C MET A 420 17.58 8.00 -9.41
N GLN A 421 18.08 9.23 -9.56
CA GLN A 421 17.49 10.24 -10.43
C GLN A 421 17.41 9.74 -11.89
N LYS A 422 18.51 9.19 -12.42
CA LYS A 422 18.56 8.65 -13.79
C LYS A 422 17.62 7.46 -13.98
N TYR A 423 17.54 6.59 -12.98
CA TYR A 423 16.57 5.49 -12.97
C TYR A 423 15.14 6.03 -13.02
N LEU A 424 14.75 6.93 -12.11
CA LEU A 424 13.39 7.46 -12.06
C LEU A 424 13.01 8.31 -13.28
N THR A 425 13.97 8.92 -13.95
CA THR A 425 13.79 9.70 -15.19
C THR A 425 14.05 8.88 -16.45
N HIS A 426 14.21 7.55 -16.34
CA HIS A 426 14.37 6.71 -17.52
C HIS A 426 13.10 6.73 -18.39
N PRO A 427 13.21 6.75 -19.74
CA PRO A 427 12.05 6.78 -20.66
C PRO A 427 10.96 5.75 -20.36
N THR A 428 11.31 4.55 -19.88
CA THR A 428 10.33 3.52 -19.52
C THR A 428 9.44 3.91 -18.34
N ASN A 429 9.95 4.73 -17.41
CA ASN A 429 9.16 5.24 -16.29
C ASN A 429 8.21 6.37 -16.72
N TYR A 430 8.55 7.12 -17.78
CA TYR A 430 7.60 8.07 -18.37
C TYR A 430 6.39 7.38 -19.01
N LEU A 431 6.57 6.17 -19.58
CA LEU A 431 5.47 5.40 -20.18
C LEU A 431 4.45 4.97 -19.14
N SER A 432 4.88 4.70 -17.90
CA SER A 432 3.96 4.35 -16.81
C SER A 432 3.10 5.54 -16.37
N ARG A 433 3.56 6.76 -16.64
CA ARG A 433 2.96 8.02 -16.18
C ARG A 433 2.74 8.03 -14.67
N GLN A 434 3.64 7.41 -13.89
CA GLN A 434 3.59 7.47 -12.42
C GLN A 434 3.97 8.87 -11.92
N HIS A 435 4.96 9.50 -12.54
CA HIS A 435 5.45 10.84 -12.21
C HIS A 435 6.10 11.50 -13.43
N SER A 436 6.26 12.82 -13.39
CA SER A 436 6.79 13.60 -14.50
C SER A 436 8.31 13.65 -14.49
N PHE A 437 8.94 14.61 -13.81
CA PHE A 437 10.39 14.71 -13.70
C PHE A 437 10.83 14.64 -12.24
N VAL A 438 12.11 14.32 -12.06
CA VAL A 438 12.74 14.15 -10.75
C VAL A 438 13.97 15.04 -10.65
N GLU A 439 14.05 15.78 -9.56
CA GLU A 439 15.17 16.65 -9.22
C GLU A 439 15.89 16.07 -8.00
N VAL A 440 17.20 16.23 -7.96
CA VAL A 440 18.03 15.88 -6.81
C VAL A 440 18.90 17.08 -6.46
N PHE A 441 19.05 17.36 -5.17
CA PHE A 441 19.92 18.42 -4.67
C PHE A 441 20.50 18.02 -3.30
N ASP A 442 21.64 18.63 -2.98
CA ASP A 442 22.37 18.39 -1.74
C ASP A 442 21.62 18.98 -0.54
N GLY A 443 21.74 18.34 0.62
CA GLY A 443 21.32 18.86 1.92
C GLY A 443 22.32 19.82 2.54
N GLU A 444 22.11 20.15 3.82
CA GLU A 444 23.08 20.96 4.59
C GLU A 444 24.31 20.13 4.98
N ASP A 445 24.12 18.83 5.22
CA ASP A 445 25.17 17.86 5.55
C ASP A 445 25.58 17.03 4.32
N GLU A 446 26.84 16.57 4.27
CA GLU A 446 27.35 15.73 3.16
C GLU A 446 26.65 14.36 3.07
N ASP A 447 26.04 13.91 4.17
CA ASP A 447 25.30 12.66 4.30
C ASP A 447 23.77 12.84 4.11
N GLU A 448 23.36 13.99 3.59
CA GLU A 448 21.97 14.34 3.35
C GLU A 448 21.73 14.71 1.89
N MET A 449 20.75 14.06 1.27
CA MET A 449 20.30 14.35 -0.08
C MET A 449 18.79 14.55 -0.11
N PHE A 450 18.32 15.36 -1.06
CA PHE A 450 16.89 15.52 -1.31
C PHE A 450 16.53 15.09 -2.72
N LEU A 451 15.37 14.46 -2.84
CA LEU A 451 14.80 14.01 -4.10
C LEU A 451 13.38 14.59 -4.23
N ARG A 452 13.11 15.37 -5.28
CA ARG A 452 11.76 15.90 -5.58
C ARG A 452 11.15 15.18 -6.77
N ILE A 453 9.92 14.71 -6.60
CA ILE A 453 9.11 14.07 -7.64
C ILE A 453 7.92 14.96 -7.95
N HIS A 454 7.79 15.37 -9.21
CA HIS A 454 6.71 16.22 -9.70
C HIS A 454 5.58 15.40 -10.31
N GLU A 455 4.33 15.81 -10.10
CA GLU A 455 3.13 15.13 -10.61
C GLU A 455 3.03 13.63 -10.26
N CYS A 456 3.43 13.29 -9.02
CA CYS A 456 3.32 11.93 -8.49
C CYS A 456 1.85 11.45 -8.46
N ALA A 457 1.54 10.32 -9.08
CA ALA A 457 0.18 9.77 -9.18
C ALA A 457 -0.47 9.50 -7.81
N TYR A 458 0.32 9.28 -6.76
CA TYR A 458 -0.18 8.99 -5.42
C TYR A 458 -0.78 10.22 -4.72
N ALA A 459 -0.26 11.43 -4.98
CA ALA A 459 -0.63 12.63 -4.22
C ALA A 459 -1.00 13.84 -5.07
N SER A 460 -0.78 13.81 -6.39
CA SER A 460 -1.09 14.95 -7.25
C SER A 460 -2.52 15.46 -7.05
N GLY A 461 -2.65 16.76 -6.83
CA GLY A 461 -3.95 17.42 -6.60
C GLY A 461 -4.52 17.23 -5.19
N ALA A 462 -3.98 16.36 -4.34
CA ALA A 462 -4.47 16.13 -2.98
C ALA A 462 -4.03 17.24 -2.00
N ASN A 463 -4.48 18.48 -2.23
CA ASN A 463 -4.15 19.57 -1.32
C ASN A 463 -4.96 19.48 -0.02
N LEU A 464 -4.28 19.17 1.08
CA LEU A 464 -4.87 19.07 2.41
C LEU A 464 -4.43 20.22 3.34
N SER A 465 -3.77 21.26 2.82
CA SER A 465 -3.30 22.40 3.63
C SER A 465 -4.44 23.25 4.19
N GLU A 466 -5.61 23.21 3.54
CA GLU A 466 -6.84 23.87 4.01
C GLU A 466 -7.62 22.99 5.02
N THR A 467 -7.08 21.83 5.34
CA THR A 467 -7.67 20.80 6.19
C THR A 467 -6.88 20.69 7.49
N ASN A 468 -7.44 20.06 8.52
CA ASN A 468 -6.73 19.87 9.81
C ASN A 468 -5.62 18.80 9.76
N LEU A 469 -5.45 18.07 8.64
CA LEU A 469 -4.50 16.96 8.55
C LEU A 469 -3.10 17.41 8.10
N ASN A 470 -2.99 18.39 7.18
CA ASN A 470 -1.73 18.99 6.69
C ASN A 470 -0.51 18.02 6.73
N GLU A 471 -0.65 16.85 6.12
CA GLU A 471 0.31 15.74 6.23
C GLU A 471 0.90 15.37 4.87
N VAL A 472 2.06 14.71 4.92
CA VAL A 472 2.71 14.10 3.75
C VAL A 472 1.98 12.82 3.35
N LEU A 473 1.91 12.45 2.06
CA LEU A 473 0.97 11.43 1.54
C LEU A 473 1.63 10.24 0.82
N CYS A 474 2.88 10.37 0.37
CA CYS A 474 3.59 9.40 -0.46
C CYS A 474 4.54 8.50 0.35
N ASP A 475 4.09 7.94 1.47
CA ASP A 475 4.88 7.00 2.27
C ASP A 475 5.35 5.80 1.43
N PHE A 476 4.50 5.31 0.53
CA PHE A 476 4.83 4.24 -0.40
C PHE A 476 6.02 4.60 -1.30
N GLN A 477 6.05 5.83 -1.82
CA GLN A 477 7.14 6.27 -2.68
C GLN A 477 8.44 6.47 -1.89
N ALA A 478 8.35 6.95 -0.63
CA ALA A 478 9.50 7.03 0.26
C ALA A 478 10.10 5.64 0.51
N GLY A 479 9.24 4.65 0.80
CA GLY A 479 9.63 3.25 0.93
C GLY A 479 10.27 2.70 -0.33
N TYR A 480 9.66 2.93 -1.49
CA TYR A 480 10.18 2.50 -2.78
C TYR A 480 11.57 3.06 -3.08
N VAL A 481 11.78 4.35 -2.82
CA VAL A 481 13.11 4.97 -2.97
C VAL A 481 14.11 4.34 -2.00
N ALA A 482 13.74 4.13 -0.74
CA ALA A 482 14.60 3.45 0.25
C ALA A 482 15.00 2.04 -0.21
N GLY A 483 14.04 1.25 -0.68
CA GLY A 483 14.28 -0.11 -1.16
C GLY A 483 15.20 -0.16 -2.38
N ARG A 484 15.09 0.81 -3.30
CA ARG A 484 15.98 0.92 -4.47
C ARG A 484 17.39 1.32 -4.08
N LEU A 485 17.53 2.29 -3.18
CA LEU A 485 18.84 2.73 -2.70
C LEU A 485 19.54 1.63 -1.88
N ALA A 486 18.78 0.81 -1.15
CA ALA A 486 19.32 -0.36 -0.46
C ALA A 486 19.92 -1.43 -1.38
N LEU A 487 19.62 -1.41 -2.69
CA LEU A 487 20.27 -2.32 -3.66
C LEU A 487 21.68 -1.87 -4.06
N VAL A 488 22.01 -0.59 -3.84
CA VAL A 488 23.25 0.01 -4.34
C VAL A 488 24.15 0.51 -3.23
N LEU A 489 23.62 0.89 -2.07
CA LEU A 489 24.38 1.33 -0.91
C LEU A 489 24.74 0.16 -0.01
N ASN A 490 25.85 0.30 0.74
CA ASN A 490 26.24 -0.68 1.75
C ASN A 490 25.26 -0.69 2.94
N ASP A 491 24.91 0.50 3.42
CA ASP A 491 23.92 0.70 4.47
C ASP A 491 22.63 1.31 3.89
N PRO A 492 21.46 0.72 4.18
CA PRO A 492 20.20 1.24 3.66
C PRO A 492 19.92 2.64 4.24
N PRO A 493 19.55 3.61 3.41
CA PRO A 493 19.31 4.98 3.86
C PRO A 493 17.94 5.11 4.53
N LEU A 494 17.81 6.11 5.39
CA LEU A 494 16.52 6.56 5.90
C LEU A 494 15.92 7.51 4.86
N VAL A 495 14.71 7.20 4.39
CA VAL A 495 13.99 8.04 3.43
C VAL A 495 12.69 8.52 4.06
N THR A 496 12.51 9.83 4.17
CA THR A 496 11.34 10.45 4.78
C THR A 496 10.76 11.49 3.83
N GLU A 497 9.45 11.48 3.61
CA GLU A 497 8.79 12.56 2.87
C GLU A 497 8.68 13.81 3.76
N THR A 498 9.14 14.95 3.26
CA THR A 498 9.18 16.22 4.01
C THR A 498 8.18 17.24 3.50
N LYS A 499 7.88 17.22 2.19
CA LYS A 499 6.91 18.10 1.54
C LYS A 499 6.10 17.30 0.54
N CYS A 500 4.81 17.60 0.45
CA CYS A 500 3.86 16.90 -0.44
C CYS A 500 2.73 17.85 -0.87
N HIS A 501 1.97 17.43 -1.88
CA HIS A 501 0.63 17.99 -2.15
C HIS A 501 -0.26 18.10 -0.90
N GLY A 502 -0.26 17.10 -0.01
CA GLY A 502 -1.01 17.17 1.25
C GLY A 502 -0.61 18.33 2.16
N THR A 503 0.65 18.77 2.07
CA THR A 503 1.18 19.93 2.79
C THR A 503 1.11 21.25 2.01
N GLY A 504 0.35 21.29 0.90
CA GLY A 504 0.16 22.48 0.06
C GLY A 504 1.24 22.72 -1.01
N HIS A 505 2.19 21.80 -1.18
CA HIS A 505 3.22 21.90 -2.22
C HIS A 505 2.73 21.32 -3.56
N ASN A 506 3.42 21.59 -4.67
CA ASN A 506 3.09 21.04 -6.00
C ASN A 506 4.01 19.88 -6.43
N PHE A 507 4.75 19.31 -5.47
CA PHE A 507 5.67 18.19 -5.63
C PHE A 507 5.71 17.37 -4.34
N CYS A 508 6.33 16.19 -4.42
CA CYS A 508 6.69 15.37 -3.28
C CYS A 508 8.22 15.39 -3.08
N GLU A 509 8.68 15.86 -1.94
CA GLU A 509 10.10 15.94 -1.57
C GLU A 509 10.43 14.87 -0.54
N PHE A 510 11.48 14.11 -0.82
CA PHE A 510 11.98 13.03 0.02
C PHE A 510 13.38 13.39 0.48
N ARG A 511 13.55 13.48 1.80
CA ARG A 511 14.84 13.58 2.47
C ARG A 511 15.44 12.19 2.59
N ILE A 512 16.69 12.04 2.16
CA ILE A 512 17.45 10.81 2.15
C ILE A 512 18.66 11.05 3.04
N GLU A 513 18.73 10.30 4.13
CA GLU A 513 19.81 10.38 5.11
C GLU A 513 20.53 9.03 5.16
N LYS A 514 21.84 9.06 5.40
CA LYS A 514 22.61 7.83 5.63
C LYS A 514 21.99 7.05 6.81
N GLY A 515 21.90 5.73 6.68
CA GLY A 515 21.49 4.86 7.78
C GLY A 515 22.49 4.92 8.93
N TYR A 516 22.11 4.40 10.10
CA TYR A 516 23.02 4.33 11.25
C TYR A 516 24.25 3.46 10.92
N SER A 517 25.41 4.08 10.73
CA SER A 517 26.71 3.40 10.66
C SER A 517 27.33 3.32 12.06
N PHE A 518 27.72 2.13 12.49
CA PHE A 518 28.84 2.06 13.42
C PHE A 518 30.08 2.37 12.59
N GLU A 519 30.79 3.44 12.92
CA GLU A 519 32.22 3.42 12.65
C GLU A 519 32.72 2.16 13.37
N GLU A 520 33.25 1.20 12.61
CA GLU A 520 34.15 0.21 13.20
C GLU A 520 35.19 1.05 13.92
N THR A 521 35.15 1.00 15.24
CA THR A 521 36.24 1.50 16.05
C THR A 521 37.39 0.57 15.72
N GLU A 522 38.19 0.95 14.71
CA GLU A 522 39.51 0.38 14.50
C GLU A 522 40.30 0.63 15.80
N ASP A 523 40.40 -0.43 16.60
CA ASP A 523 41.33 -0.72 17.71
C ASP A 523 41.84 0.44 18.61
#